data_AF-A0ABD2IHD1-F1
#
_entry.id   AF-A0ABD2IHD1-F1
#
_cell.length_a   1.000
_cell.length_b   1.000
_cell.length_c   1.000
_cell.angle_alpha   90.00
_cell.angle_beta   90.00
_cell.angle_gamma   90.00
#
_symmetry.space_group_name_H-M   'P 1'
#
loop_
_entity.id
_entity.type
_entity.pdbx_description
1 polymer ?
#
loop_
_entity_poly.entity_id
_entity_poly.type
_entity_poly.pdbx_seq_one_letter_code
_entity_poly.pdbx_strand_id
1 'polypeptide(L)'
;MPYRKPQKVEKAYRCAIKRTKEYFYTNLLGDQFVRTEKEFLPVQKRICMAMIEQHKCPYEDKPMTPIEGGGWSSNNPVNEEFPGRFTSLMSGERETVTLNCFVEKATLFYRPHNFELISPLYSHLKDCNYLTGNCNMADNTTLNWETECKESCKPCDYHFVESMDGEHTGSTDWAGGTWISKSKEQALTFSKEAKMETACNGKPIRLSDQSFGILEDEYLKIISDRGLGKRAIQEEQLAAQLTAGQLATSRSIAQLFSKECRRSSRGGNPTIQARRLLRRKDVMARC
;
A
#
# COMPACT_ATOMS: atom_id res chain seq x y z
N MET A 1 9.24 -8.58 3.60
CA MET A 1 8.02 -8.56 2.76
C MET A 1 8.00 -7.26 1.97
N PRO A 2 7.94 -7.29 0.62
CA PRO A 2 7.85 -6.07 -0.16
C PRO A 2 6.50 -5.39 0.11
N TYR A 3 6.56 -4.19 0.68
CA TYR A 3 5.38 -3.39 1.04
C TYR A 3 4.61 -3.00 -0.24
N ARG A 4 3.42 -3.56 -0.44
CA ARG A 4 2.56 -3.16 -1.57
C ARG A 4 2.17 -1.69 -1.39
N LYS A 5 2.39 -0.87 -2.42
CA LYS A 5 1.98 0.54 -2.40
C LYS A 5 0.47 0.61 -2.16
N PRO A 6 0.00 1.52 -1.31
CA PRO A 6 -1.42 1.77 -1.12
C PRO A 6 -2.09 2.09 -2.46
N GLN A 7 -3.29 1.55 -2.67
CA GLN A 7 -4.08 1.80 -3.87
C GLN A 7 -5.06 2.92 -3.62
N LYS A 8 -5.20 3.83 -4.58
CA LYS A 8 -6.13 4.95 -4.50
C LYS A 8 -7.56 4.45 -4.65
N VAL A 9 -8.49 5.02 -3.89
CA VAL A 9 -9.92 4.82 -4.06
C VAL A 9 -10.45 5.89 -5.01
N GLU A 10 -11.02 5.49 -6.15
CA GLU A 10 -11.40 6.42 -7.21
C GLU A 10 -12.59 7.32 -6.84
N LYS A 11 -13.57 6.76 -6.12
CA LYS A 11 -14.77 7.48 -5.70
C LYS A 11 -14.93 7.42 -4.20
N ALA A 12 -14.54 8.49 -3.54
CA ALA A 12 -14.72 8.67 -2.11
C ALA A 12 -15.23 10.09 -1.83
N TYR A 13 -16.11 10.19 -0.85
CA TYR A 13 -16.78 11.42 -0.45
C TYR A 13 -16.84 11.49 1.07
N ARG A 14 -16.78 12.72 1.60
CA ARG A 14 -17.10 13.00 3.00
C ARG A 14 -18.40 13.78 3.05
N CYS A 15 -19.30 13.33 3.90
CA CYS A 15 -20.54 14.05 4.20
C CYS A 15 -20.53 14.58 5.62
N ALA A 16 -21.06 15.78 5.79
CA ALA A 16 -21.21 16.41 7.09
C ALA A 16 -22.56 17.14 7.18
N ILE A 17 -23.14 17.14 8.37
CA ILE A 17 -24.28 18.00 8.70
C ILE A 17 -23.83 18.91 9.82
N LYS A 18 -23.71 20.21 9.52
CA LYS A 18 -23.33 21.22 10.50
C LYS A 18 -24.59 21.83 11.10
N ARG A 19 -24.72 21.72 12.42
CA ARG A 19 -25.70 22.49 13.19
C ARG A 19 -25.02 23.77 13.67
N THR A 20 -25.65 24.90 13.37
CA THR A 20 -25.29 26.20 13.91
C THR A 20 -26.44 26.68 14.77
N LYS A 21 -26.18 26.94 16.05
CA LYS A 21 -27.12 27.62 16.94
C LYS A 21 -26.64 29.04 17.16
N GLU A 22 -27.50 29.99 16.89
CA GLU A 22 -27.22 31.41 17.11
C GLU A 22 -28.14 31.93 18.19
N TYR A 23 -27.50 32.53 19.18
CA TYR A 23 -28.10 33.15 20.33
C TYR A 23 -27.93 34.65 20.19
N PHE A 24 -29.02 35.40 20.10
CA PHE A 24 -28.95 36.83 19.85
C PHE A 24 -29.87 37.63 20.76
N TYR A 25 -29.39 38.80 21.19
CA TYR A 25 -30.13 39.74 22.02
C TYR A 25 -29.63 41.17 21.80
N THR A 26 -30.44 42.14 22.22
CA THR A 26 -30.08 43.56 22.23
C THR A 26 -30.00 44.04 23.68
N ASN A 27 -28.90 44.68 24.07
CA ASN A 27 -28.80 45.21 25.44
C ASN A 27 -29.65 46.49 25.62
N LEU A 28 -29.67 47.02 26.85
CA LEU A 28 -30.39 48.27 27.17
C LEU A 28 -29.87 49.50 26.40
N LEU A 29 -28.60 49.48 25.98
CA LEU A 29 -27.96 50.55 25.20
C LEU A 29 -28.29 50.46 23.71
N GLY A 30 -28.85 49.34 23.24
CA GLY A 30 -29.11 49.09 21.83
C GLY A 30 -28.05 48.32 21.09
N ASP A 31 -27.02 47.85 21.78
CA ASP A 31 -25.97 47.05 21.17
C ASP A 31 -26.49 45.63 20.96
N GLN A 32 -26.19 45.09 19.77
CA GLN A 32 -26.58 43.77 19.33
C GLN A 32 -25.48 42.77 19.64
N PHE A 33 -25.85 41.64 20.24
CA PHE A 33 -24.93 40.57 20.57
C PHE A 33 -25.37 39.28 19.90
N VAL A 34 -24.40 38.53 19.39
CA VAL A 34 -24.59 37.21 18.81
C VAL A 34 -23.55 36.26 19.41
N ARG A 35 -24.02 35.13 19.94
CA ARG A 35 -23.20 34.00 20.33
C ARG A 35 -23.55 32.82 19.44
N THR A 36 -22.54 32.24 18.80
CA THR A 36 -22.72 31.12 17.88
C THR A 36 -22.12 29.84 18.45
N GLU A 37 -22.89 28.76 18.47
CA GLU A 37 -22.42 27.41 18.74
C GLU A 37 -22.48 26.58 17.46
N LYS A 38 -21.42 25.81 17.18
CA LYS A 38 -21.31 25.01 15.95
C LYS A 38 -20.92 23.59 16.31
N GLU A 39 -21.67 22.62 15.80
CA GLU A 39 -21.38 21.20 15.96
C GLU A 39 -21.66 20.41 14.68
N PHE A 40 -21.02 19.26 14.53
CA PHE A 40 -21.32 18.30 13.47
C PHE A 40 -22.19 17.17 14.01
N LEU A 41 -23.27 16.88 13.28
CA LEU A 41 -24.18 15.79 13.59
C LEU A 41 -23.77 14.51 12.87
N PRO A 42 -23.98 13.33 13.51
CA PRO A 42 -23.66 12.05 12.89
C PRO A 42 -24.47 11.83 11.61
N VAL A 43 -23.78 11.54 10.50
CA VAL A 43 -24.42 11.34 9.20
C VAL A 43 -24.58 9.86 8.89
N GLN A 44 -25.81 9.38 8.74
CA GLN A 44 -26.04 7.99 8.34
C GLN A 44 -25.62 7.76 6.88
N LYS A 45 -25.11 6.56 6.56
CA LYS A 45 -24.71 6.16 5.20
C LYS A 45 -25.77 6.52 4.15
N ARG A 46 -27.04 6.16 4.39
CA ARG A 46 -28.16 6.43 3.46
C ARG A 46 -28.37 7.92 3.18
N ILE A 47 -28.18 8.78 4.19
CA ILE A 47 -28.34 10.22 4.06
C ILE A 47 -27.19 10.75 3.23
N CYS A 48 -25.95 10.35 3.55
CA CYS A 48 -24.78 10.75 2.78
C CYS A 48 -24.87 10.30 1.31
N MET A 49 -25.35 9.08 1.04
CA MET A 49 -25.61 8.61 -0.34
C MET A 49 -26.63 9.50 -1.06
N ALA A 50 -27.74 9.87 -0.40
CA ALA A 50 -28.70 10.80 -0.99
C ALA A 50 -28.11 12.19 -1.25
N MET A 51 -27.23 12.69 -0.39
CA MET A 51 -26.50 13.94 -0.63
C MET A 51 -25.55 13.83 -1.82
N ILE A 52 -24.85 12.69 -1.99
CA ILE A 52 -23.89 12.45 -3.09
C ILE A 52 -24.62 12.29 -4.43
N GLU A 53 -25.71 11.51 -4.47
CA GLU A 53 -26.36 11.12 -5.72
C GLU A 53 -27.47 12.09 -6.15
N GLN A 54 -28.20 12.65 -5.18
CA GLN A 54 -29.40 13.46 -5.45
C GLN A 54 -29.19 14.94 -5.10
N HIS A 55 -28.06 15.29 -4.47
CA HIS A 55 -27.79 16.63 -3.95
C HIS A 55 -28.91 17.13 -3.05
N LYS A 56 -29.47 16.23 -2.22
CA LYS A 56 -30.56 16.55 -1.28
C LYS A 56 -30.07 16.50 0.16
N CYS A 57 -30.32 17.59 0.88
CA CYS A 57 -30.16 17.67 2.33
C CYS A 57 -31.50 17.28 2.98
N PRO A 58 -31.55 16.36 3.97
CA PRO A 58 -32.81 15.93 4.58
C PRO A 58 -33.49 17.02 5.43
N TYR A 59 -32.79 18.12 5.70
CA TYR A 59 -33.28 19.24 6.50
C TYR A 59 -33.72 20.43 5.64
N GLU A 60 -33.75 20.26 4.32
CA GLU A 60 -34.06 21.34 3.38
C GLU A 60 -34.92 20.86 2.22
N ASP A 61 -35.77 21.77 1.74
CA ASP A 61 -36.58 21.56 0.55
C ASP A 61 -35.81 21.87 -0.73
N LYS A 62 -34.76 22.70 -0.63
CA LYS A 62 -33.96 23.13 -1.78
C LYS A 62 -32.82 22.13 -2.05
N PRO A 63 -32.45 21.93 -3.32
CA PRO A 63 -31.27 21.15 -3.65
C PRO A 63 -29.99 21.86 -3.20
N MET A 64 -28.98 21.07 -2.85
CA MET A 64 -27.65 21.55 -2.53
C MET A 64 -27.00 22.20 -3.76
N THR A 65 -26.22 23.24 -3.54
CA THR A 65 -25.51 23.98 -4.58
C THR A 65 -24.05 23.54 -4.67
N PRO A 66 -23.44 23.56 -5.86
CA PRO A 66 -22.02 23.23 -6.02
C PRO A 66 -21.11 24.23 -5.31
N ILE A 67 -20.00 23.73 -4.76
CA ILE A 67 -18.95 24.55 -4.13
C ILE A 67 -17.65 24.53 -4.94
N GLU A 68 -16.88 25.62 -4.84
CA GLU A 68 -15.52 25.69 -5.40
C GLU A 68 -14.63 24.60 -4.77
N GLY A 69 -13.78 23.96 -5.58
CA GLY A 69 -12.96 22.82 -5.14
C GLY A 69 -13.63 21.45 -5.27
N GLY A 70 -14.92 21.42 -5.63
CA GLY A 70 -15.64 20.19 -5.96
C GLY A 70 -16.40 19.61 -4.77
N GLY A 71 -17.71 19.55 -4.90
CA GLY A 71 -18.62 19.10 -3.86
C GLY A 71 -19.95 19.84 -3.94
N TRP A 72 -20.79 19.65 -2.93
CA TRP A 72 -22.05 20.35 -2.78
C TRP A 72 -22.23 20.81 -1.34
N SER A 73 -22.84 21.97 -1.15
CA SER A 73 -23.28 22.43 0.15
C SER A 73 -24.68 22.99 0.07
N SER A 74 -25.40 22.96 1.18
CA SER A 74 -26.49 23.89 1.35
C SER A 74 -26.05 25.16 2.06
N ASN A 75 -26.84 26.20 1.89
CA ASN A 75 -26.63 27.49 2.53
C ASN A 75 -27.96 28.04 3.01
N ASN A 76 -28.32 27.67 4.24
CA ASN A 76 -29.39 28.29 4.99
C ASN A 76 -28.84 29.52 5.71
N PRO A 77 -29.15 30.75 5.24
CA PRO A 77 -28.80 31.94 5.99
C PRO A 77 -29.55 31.93 7.32
N VAL A 78 -28.88 32.36 8.38
CA VAL A 78 -29.58 32.70 9.61
C VAL A 78 -30.14 34.11 9.41
N ASN A 79 -31.47 34.22 9.31
CA ASN A 79 -32.13 35.52 9.30
C ASN A 79 -32.36 35.95 10.75
N GLU A 80 -31.43 36.76 11.27
CA GLU A 80 -31.50 37.29 12.62
C GLU A 80 -32.35 38.57 12.65
N GLU A 81 -33.59 38.47 13.16
CA GLU A 81 -34.36 39.65 13.54
C GLU A 81 -34.09 39.98 15.01
N PHE A 82 -33.13 40.88 15.25
CA PHE A 82 -32.79 41.32 16.60
C PHE A 82 -34.01 41.91 17.32
N PRO A 83 -34.31 41.45 18.55
CA PRO A 83 -35.36 42.06 19.34
C PRO A 83 -34.99 43.52 19.66
N GLY A 84 -35.98 44.41 19.68
CA GLY A 84 -35.79 45.78 20.17
C GLY A 84 -35.30 45.83 21.63
N ARG A 85 -34.71 46.95 22.05
CA ARG A 85 -34.08 47.14 23.38
C ARG A 85 -34.98 46.69 24.53
N PHE A 86 -36.24 47.13 24.52
CA PHE A 86 -37.20 46.84 25.58
C PHE A 86 -37.80 45.44 25.49
N THR A 87 -37.95 44.90 24.27
CA THR A 87 -38.45 43.52 24.10
C THR A 87 -37.38 42.51 24.50
N SER A 88 -36.11 42.78 24.21
CA SER A 88 -34.96 41.95 24.61
C SER A 88 -34.84 41.80 26.14
N LEU A 89 -35.11 42.87 26.90
CA LEU A 89 -35.12 42.82 28.37
C LEU A 89 -36.20 41.88 28.93
N MET A 90 -37.36 41.82 28.27
CA MET A 90 -38.51 41.00 28.73
C MET A 90 -38.48 39.58 28.18
N SER A 91 -37.95 39.38 26.97
CA SER A 91 -37.96 38.08 26.29
C SER A 91 -36.63 37.33 26.38
N GLY A 92 -35.58 37.97 26.86
CA GLY A 92 -34.25 37.37 26.99
C GLY A 92 -33.58 37.11 25.65
N GLU A 93 -32.60 36.20 25.68
CA GLU A 93 -31.85 35.74 24.52
C GLU A 93 -32.74 34.90 23.60
N ARG A 94 -32.74 35.20 22.29
CA ARG A 94 -33.42 34.39 21.27
C ARG A 94 -32.48 33.35 20.71
N GLU A 95 -33.00 32.17 20.40
CA GLU A 95 -32.26 31.07 19.77
C GLU A 95 -32.81 30.80 18.36
N THR A 96 -31.92 30.73 17.37
CA THR A 96 -32.20 30.21 16.04
C THR A 96 -31.25 29.04 15.73
N VAL A 97 -31.78 27.99 15.12
CA VAL A 97 -31.00 26.81 14.73
C VAL A 97 -31.04 26.66 13.22
N THR A 98 -29.87 26.56 12.60
CA THR A 98 -29.72 26.21 11.18
C THR A 98 -28.93 24.93 11.00
N LEU A 99 -29.32 24.16 10.00
CA LEU A 99 -28.65 22.93 9.60
C LEU A 99 -28.18 23.10 8.17
N ASN A 100 -26.89 22.86 7.93
CA ASN A 100 -26.30 22.90 6.60
C ASN A 100 -25.63 21.56 6.29
N CYS A 101 -25.91 21.01 5.13
CA CYS A 101 -25.32 19.78 4.63
C CYS A 101 -24.12 20.09 3.74
N PHE A 102 -23.10 19.23 3.80
CA PHE A 102 -21.89 19.34 3.00
C PHE A 102 -21.51 17.98 2.44
N VAL A 103 -21.09 17.96 1.18
CA VAL A 103 -20.46 16.83 0.50
C VAL A 103 -19.19 17.33 -0.16
N GLU A 104 -18.06 16.72 0.17
CA GLU A 104 -16.77 17.01 -0.45
C GLU A 104 -16.15 15.72 -0.99
N LYS A 105 -15.34 15.83 -2.04
CA LYS A 105 -14.54 14.69 -2.52
C LYS A 105 -13.45 14.37 -1.51
N ALA A 106 -13.37 13.11 -1.11
CA ALA A 106 -12.35 12.62 -0.20
C ALA A 106 -11.23 11.92 -0.98
N THR A 107 -9.99 12.08 -0.51
CA THR A 107 -8.85 11.32 -1.05
C THR A 107 -8.50 10.20 -0.07
N LEU A 108 -8.82 8.97 -0.46
CA LEU A 108 -8.58 7.76 0.33
C LEU A 108 -7.68 6.80 -0.44
N PHE A 109 -6.88 6.04 0.29
CA PHE A 109 -6.14 4.90 -0.21
C PHE A 109 -6.40 3.70 0.69
N TYR A 110 -6.25 2.49 0.17
CA TYR A 110 -6.33 1.28 0.97
C TYR A 110 -5.10 0.40 0.77
N ARG A 111 -4.79 -0.39 1.80
CA ARG A 111 -3.73 -1.41 1.76
C ARG A 111 -4.34 -2.74 1.33
N PRO A 112 -3.92 -3.34 0.19
CA PRO A 112 -4.59 -4.55 -0.31
C PRO A 112 -4.43 -5.82 0.56
N HIS A 113 -3.46 -5.85 1.48
CA HIS A 113 -3.20 -7.02 2.33
C HIS A 113 -4.06 -7.08 3.59
N ASN A 114 -4.61 -5.95 4.04
CA ASN A 114 -5.46 -5.90 5.25
C ASN A 114 -6.72 -5.03 5.06
N PHE A 115 -6.89 -4.42 3.89
CA PHE A 115 -7.96 -3.48 3.54
C PHE A 115 -8.06 -2.27 4.48
N GLU A 116 -6.99 -1.93 5.18
CA GLU A 116 -6.94 -0.74 6.03
C GLU A 116 -6.95 0.51 5.16
N LEU A 117 -7.77 1.48 5.55
CA LEU A 117 -7.83 2.79 4.90
C LEU A 117 -6.77 3.74 5.44
N ILE A 118 -6.22 4.55 4.54
CA ILE A 118 -5.30 5.63 4.86
C ILE A 118 -5.65 6.88 4.07
N SER A 119 -5.35 8.04 4.65
CA SER A 119 -5.51 9.33 4.00
C SER A 119 -4.47 10.31 4.53
N PRO A 120 -3.96 11.23 3.71
CA PRO A 120 -3.12 12.32 4.19
C PRO A 120 -3.93 13.37 4.98
N LEU A 121 -5.25 13.45 4.80
CA LEU A 121 -6.11 14.50 5.37
C LEU A 121 -6.83 14.07 6.64
N TYR A 122 -7.11 12.78 6.79
CA TYR A 122 -7.90 12.26 7.90
C TYR A 122 -7.01 11.44 8.83
N SER A 123 -6.74 11.98 10.02
CA SER A 123 -6.21 11.21 11.14
C SER A 123 -7.34 10.30 11.67
N HIS A 124 -7.02 9.06 12.04
CA HIS A 124 -7.96 8.07 12.63
C HIS A 124 -8.85 7.29 11.65
N LEU A 125 -8.26 6.72 10.59
CA LEU A 125 -8.92 5.73 9.72
C LEU A 125 -8.65 4.26 10.11
N LYS A 126 -7.99 4.02 11.25
CA LYS A 126 -7.54 2.67 11.65
C LYS A 126 -8.70 1.68 11.82
N ASP A 127 -9.85 2.16 12.26
CA ASP A 127 -11.05 1.35 12.46
C ASP A 127 -11.93 1.29 11.19
N CYS A 128 -11.53 1.98 10.12
CA CYS A 128 -12.23 1.98 8.85
C CYS A 128 -11.66 0.90 7.92
N ASN A 129 -12.48 -0.09 7.58
CA ASN A 129 -12.11 -1.14 6.62
C ASN A 129 -12.65 -0.79 5.23
N TYR A 130 -11.80 -0.83 4.20
CA TYR A 130 -12.17 -0.51 2.82
C TYR A 130 -13.39 -1.32 2.33
N LEU A 131 -13.59 -2.56 2.76
CA LEU A 131 -14.70 -3.40 2.29
C LEU A 131 -16.08 -2.94 2.78
N THR A 132 -16.18 -2.10 3.81
CA THR A 132 -17.49 -1.62 4.32
C THR A 132 -18.15 -0.58 3.42
N GLY A 133 -17.36 0.09 2.57
CA GLY A 133 -17.81 1.20 1.74
C GLY A 133 -18.22 2.46 2.52
N ASN A 134 -18.07 2.47 3.86
CA ASN A 134 -18.41 3.61 4.71
C ASN A 134 -17.70 3.58 6.06
N CYS A 135 -17.43 4.75 6.64
CA CYS A 135 -16.90 4.89 7.99
C CYS A 135 -17.36 6.19 8.64
N ASN A 136 -17.74 6.11 9.92
CA ASN A 136 -18.00 7.29 10.73
C ASN A 136 -16.70 7.78 11.36
N MET A 137 -16.48 9.09 11.30
CA MET A 137 -15.29 9.75 11.83
C MET A 137 -15.55 10.25 13.26
N ALA A 138 -14.48 10.50 14.00
CA ALA A 138 -14.56 11.02 15.37
C ALA A 138 -15.19 12.43 15.47
N ASP A 139 -15.19 13.19 14.37
CA ASP A 139 -15.82 14.51 14.26
C ASP A 139 -17.31 14.44 13.86
N ASN A 140 -17.93 13.25 13.97
CA ASN A 140 -19.30 12.95 13.54
C ASN A 140 -19.55 13.07 12.03
N THR A 141 -18.52 13.29 11.20
CA THR A 141 -18.67 13.23 9.74
C THR A 141 -18.59 11.79 9.24
N THR A 142 -19.02 11.55 8.01
CA THR A 142 -19.06 10.21 7.44
C THR A 142 -18.33 10.16 6.12
N LEU A 143 -17.39 9.24 5.99
CA LEU A 143 -16.74 8.89 4.75
C LEU A 143 -17.53 7.78 4.06
N ASN A 144 -17.79 7.95 2.77
CA ASN A 144 -18.41 6.95 1.90
C ASN A 144 -17.56 6.77 0.65
N TRP A 145 -17.43 5.53 0.20
CA TRP A 145 -16.70 5.24 -1.03
C TRP A 145 -17.27 4.02 -1.75
N GLU A 146 -17.01 3.96 -3.06
CA GLU A 146 -17.37 2.81 -3.87
C GLU A 146 -16.27 1.75 -3.75
N THR A 147 -16.67 0.54 -3.37
CA THR A 147 -15.78 -0.63 -3.36
C THR A 147 -15.78 -1.26 -4.74
N GLU A 148 -14.61 -1.34 -5.37
CA GLU A 148 -14.43 -2.09 -6.63
C GLU A 148 -14.55 -3.61 -6.39
N CYS A 149 -14.41 -3.99 -5.14
CA CYS A 149 -14.47 -5.35 -4.61
C CYS A 149 -15.90 -5.81 -4.35
N LYS A 150 -16.64 -6.15 -5.41
CA LYS A 150 -18.05 -6.56 -5.24
C LYS A 150 -18.22 -7.92 -4.57
N GLU A 151 -17.37 -8.94 -4.86
CA GLU A 151 -17.51 -10.28 -4.24
C GLU A 151 -16.20 -11.10 -4.08
N SER A 152 -15.06 -10.66 -4.61
CA SER A 152 -13.85 -11.52 -4.75
C SER A 152 -12.58 -11.01 -4.08
N CYS A 153 -12.62 -9.87 -3.40
CA CYS A 153 -11.41 -9.32 -2.80
C CYS A 153 -11.08 -10.02 -1.49
N LYS A 154 -10.08 -10.89 -1.56
CA LYS A 154 -9.42 -11.46 -0.39
C LYS A 154 -8.19 -10.62 -0.05
N PRO A 155 -7.86 -10.47 1.25
CA PRO A 155 -6.61 -9.86 1.63
C PRO A 155 -5.50 -10.68 1.00
N CYS A 156 -4.60 -10.03 0.26
CA CYS A 156 -3.59 -10.74 -0.50
C CYS A 156 -2.22 -10.08 -0.42
N ASP A 157 -1.23 -10.89 -0.09
CA ASP A 157 0.16 -10.48 0.07
C ASP A 157 0.97 -10.66 -1.21
N TYR A 158 0.55 -11.60 -2.07
CA TYR A 158 1.33 -12.04 -3.23
C TYR A 158 0.69 -11.63 -4.55
N HIS A 159 1.37 -10.77 -5.30
CA HIS A 159 0.98 -10.36 -6.65
C HIS A 159 2.05 -10.75 -7.65
N PHE A 160 1.66 -10.84 -8.92
CA PHE A 160 2.60 -11.07 -10.01
C PHE A 160 3.54 -9.85 -10.14
N VAL A 161 4.85 -10.10 -10.06
CA VAL A 161 5.87 -9.07 -10.26
C VAL A 161 6.30 -9.07 -11.72
N GLU A 162 6.86 -10.20 -12.18
CA GLU A 162 7.36 -10.36 -13.54
C GLU A 162 7.52 -11.85 -13.88
N SER A 163 7.67 -12.14 -15.17
CA SER A 163 8.04 -13.47 -15.66
C SER A 163 9.51 -13.44 -16.04
N MET A 164 10.31 -14.32 -15.45
CA MET A 164 11.73 -14.44 -15.73
C MET A 164 12.05 -15.84 -16.24
N ASP A 165 12.89 -15.89 -17.26
CA ASP A 165 13.46 -17.14 -17.72
C ASP A 165 14.67 -17.53 -16.85
N GLY A 166 14.85 -18.83 -16.63
CA GLY A 166 15.97 -19.35 -15.89
C GLY A 166 16.18 -20.84 -16.09
N GLU A 167 17.19 -21.35 -15.41
CA GLU A 167 17.53 -22.77 -15.34
C GLU A 167 17.34 -23.25 -13.90
N HIS A 168 16.88 -24.47 -13.71
CA HIS A 168 16.76 -25.08 -12.40
C HIS A 168 17.76 -26.22 -12.21
N THR A 169 18.26 -26.34 -10.99
CA THR A 169 18.97 -27.53 -10.53
C THR A 169 17.99 -28.36 -9.70
N GLY A 170 17.83 -29.62 -10.11
CA GLY A 170 16.94 -30.57 -9.47
C GLY A 170 17.18 -30.73 -7.96
N SER A 171 16.13 -31.15 -7.26
CA SER A 171 16.17 -31.45 -5.83
C SER A 171 17.00 -32.71 -5.56
N THR A 172 17.81 -32.69 -4.49
CA THR A 172 18.51 -33.86 -3.95
C THR A 172 17.82 -34.34 -2.67
N ASP A 173 18.17 -35.54 -2.17
CA ASP A 173 17.50 -36.12 -0.99
C ASP A 173 17.61 -35.25 0.28
N TRP A 174 18.59 -34.34 0.34
CA TRP A 174 18.90 -33.49 1.50
C TRP A 174 18.80 -31.97 1.23
N ALA A 175 18.66 -31.55 -0.04
CA ALA A 175 18.51 -30.14 -0.42
C ALA A 175 17.44 -30.00 -1.50
N GLY A 176 16.52 -29.06 -1.33
CA GLY A 176 15.49 -28.82 -2.34
C GLY A 176 16.03 -28.14 -3.60
N GLY A 177 15.14 -27.86 -4.55
CA GLY A 177 15.53 -27.34 -5.86
C GLY A 177 15.96 -25.88 -5.82
N THR A 178 16.83 -25.49 -6.75
CA THR A 178 17.24 -24.08 -6.92
C THR A 178 16.95 -23.65 -8.34
N TRP A 179 16.34 -22.48 -8.52
CA TRP A 179 16.16 -21.83 -9.81
C TRP A 179 17.11 -20.63 -9.90
N ILE A 180 17.74 -20.44 -11.06
CA ILE A 180 18.68 -19.37 -11.33
C ILE A 180 18.23 -18.65 -12.61
N SER A 181 18.12 -17.32 -12.55
CA SER A 181 17.73 -16.53 -13.72
C SER A 181 18.76 -16.65 -14.85
N LYS A 182 18.33 -16.49 -16.12
CA LYS A 182 19.25 -16.48 -17.27
C LYS A 182 20.32 -15.39 -17.16
N SER A 183 19.97 -14.23 -16.57
CA SER A 183 20.92 -13.14 -16.29
C SER A 183 21.95 -13.50 -15.21
N LYS A 184 21.68 -14.55 -14.41
CA LYS A 184 22.47 -14.98 -13.24
C LYS A 184 22.54 -13.92 -12.14
N GLU A 185 21.60 -12.99 -12.14
CA GLU A 185 21.50 -11.93 -11.11
C GLU A 185 20.60 -12.36 -9.95
N GLN A 186 19.73 -13.34 -10.17
CA GLN A 186 18.78 -13.81 -9.18
C GLN A 186 18.83 -15.34 -9.08
N ALA A 187 18.69 -15.84 -7.85
CA ALA A 187 18.55 -17.25 -7.58
C ALA A 187 17.50 -17.44 -6.46
N LEU A 188 16.61 -18.42 -6.67
CA LEU A 188 15.56 -18.79 -5.73
C LEU A 188 15.80 -20.22 -5.27
N THR A 189 15.82 -20.43 -3.96
CA THR A 189 16.00 -21.75 -3.36
C THR A 189 14.69 -22.18 -2.75
N PHE A 190 14.32 -23.43 -2.95
CA PHE A 190 13.10 -23.98 -2.39
C PHE A 190 13.43 -25.16 -1.50
N SER A 191 12.86 -25.18 -0.30
CA SER A 191 12.80 -26.38 0.51
C SER A 191 11.94 -27.47 -0.17
N LYS A 192 12.20 -28.74 0.19
CA LYS A 192 11.47 -29.91 -0.33
C LYS A 192 9.97 -29.84 -0.03
N GLU A 193 9.61 -29.18 1.07
CA GLU A 193 8.25 -28.93 1.50
C GLU A 193 8.00 -27.41 1.55
N ALA A 194 8.29 -26.74 0.42
CA ALA A 194 8.08 -25.30 0.28
C ALA A 194 6.64 -24.92 0.68
N LYS A 195 6.50 -23.89 1.51
CA LYS A 195 5.18 -23.42 1.99
C LYS A 195 4.28 -23.10 0.80
N MET A 196 3.08 -23.67 0.80
CA MET A 196 2.04 -23.32 -0.16
C MET A 196 1.26 -22.11 0.34
N GLU A 197 1.03 -21.15 -0.55
CA GLU A 197 0.21 -19.96 -0.33
C GLU A 197 -0.68 -19.73 -1.56
N THR A 198 -1.59 -18.75 -1.47
CA THR A 198 -2.47 -18.38 -2.58
C THR A 198 -2.15 -16.97 -3.05
N ALA A 199 -1.88 -16.80 -4.34
CA ALA A 199 -1.70 -15.48 -4.94
C ALA A 199 -3.04 -14.70 -5.01
N CYS A 200 -2.96 -13.37 -5.18
CA CYS A 200 -4.15 -12.51 -5.30
C CYS A 200 -5.13 -12.95 -6.40
N ASN A 201 -4.65 -13.64 -7.44
CA ASN A 201 -5.48 -14.17 -8.53
C ASN A 201 -6.09 -15.55 -8.24
N GLY A 202 -5.98 -16.04 -6.99
CA GLY A 202 -6.49 -17.34 -6.57
C GLY A 202 -5.62 -18.53 -6.97
N LYS A 203 -4.49 -18.32 -7.66
CA LYS A 203 -3.62 -19.42 -8.07
C LYS A 203 -2.74 -19.88 -6.90
N PRO A 204 -2.53 -21.20 -6.74
CA PRO A 204 -1.62 -21.73 -5.75
C PRO A 204 -0.17 -21.38 -6.13
N ILE A 205 0.59 -20.93 -5.13
CA ILE A 205 2.00 -20.59 -5.24
C ILE A 205 2.82 -21.33 -4.18
N ARG A 206 4.09 -21.58 -4.48
CA ARG A 206 5.07 -22.14 -3.56
C ARG A 206 6.13 -21.09 -3.25
N LEU A 207 6.38 -20.87 -1.97
CA LEU A 207 7.34 -19.87 -1.51
C LEU A 207 8.75 -20.43 -1.54
N SER A 208 9.67 -19.66 -2.12
CA SER A 208 11.09 -19.83 -1.94
C SER A 208 11.52 -19.43 -0.52
N ASP A 209 12.70 -19.87 -0.11
CA ASP A 209 13.28 -19.50 1.18
C ASP A 209 13.56 -17.99 1.27
N GLN A 210 13.67 -17.30 0.13
CA GLN A 210 13.76 -15.84 0.00
C GLN A 210 12.38 -15.14 -0.02
N SER A 211 11.29 -15.87 0.25
CA SER A 211 9.91 -15.36 0.27
C SER A 211 9.36 -14.87 -1.08
N PHE A 212 9.88 -15.39 -2.20
CA PHE A 212 9.27 -15.20 -3.52
C PHE A 212 8.35 -16.37 -3.85
N GLY A 213 7.16 -16.07 -4.37
CA GLY A 213 6.20 -17.10 -4.78
C GLY A 213 6.34 -17.41 -6.27
N ILE A 214 6.45 -18.69 -6.62
CA ILE A 214 6.27 -19.18 -7.99
C ILE A 214 5.00 -20.02 -8.09
N LEU A 215 4.43 -20.15 -9.30
CA LEU A 215 3.27 -21.00 -9.53
C LEU A 215 3.58 -22.46 -9.17
N GLU A 216 2.61 -23.17 -8.60
CA GLU A 216 2.78 -24.57 -8.19
C GLU A 216 3.25 -25.47 -9.34
N ASP A 217 2.69 -25.31 -10.54
CA ASP A 217 3.07 -26.09 -11.72
C ASP A 217 4.56 -25.90 -12.09
N GLU A 218 5.11 -24.71 -11.89
CA GLU A 218 6.53 -24.44 -12.13
C GLU A 218 7.42 -24.99 -11.00
N TYR A 219 6.97 -24.91 -9.75
CA TYR A 219 7.66 -25.54 -8.63
C TYR A 219 7.79 -27.05 -8.82
N LEU A 220 6.71 -27.70 -9.26
CA LEU A 220 6.70 -29.14 -9.52
C LEU A 220 7.74 -29.54 -10.58
N LYS A 221 8.00 -28.71 -11.60
CA LYS A 221 9.08 -28.96 -12.58
C LYS A 221 10.46 -28.90 -11.93
N ILE A 222 10.68 -27.95 -11.03
CA ILE A 222 11.95 -27.78 -10.31
C ILE A 222 12.26 -29.00 -9.42
N ILE A 223 11.25 -29.55 -8.74
CA ILE A 223 11.45 -30.69 -7.82
C ILE A 223 11.35 -32.06 -8.50
N SER A 224 10.63 -32.18 -9.62
CA SER A 224 10.45 -33.45 -10.34
C SER A 224 11.63 -33.83 -11.22
N ASP A 225 12.48 -32.86 -11.57
CA ASP A 225 13.71 -33.11 -12.31
C ASP A 225 14.73 -33.79 -11.39
N ARG A 226 14.57 -35.10 -11.20
CA ARG A 226 15.61 -35.97 -10.66
C ARG A 226 16.72 -36.05 -11.70
N GLY A 227 17.53 -35.01 -11.77
CA GLY A 227 18.68 -34.97 -12.65
C GLY A 227 19.59 -36.17 -12.39
N LEU A 228 19.55 -37.15 -13.30
CA LEU A 228 20.71 -37.98 -13.65
C LEU A 228 21.78 -37.04 -14.22
N GLY A 229 22.39 -36.24 -13.35
CA GLY A 229 23.30 -35.16 -13.73
C GLY A 229 24.33 -34.99 -12.63
N LYS A 230 25.51 -35.56 -12.86
CA LYS A 230 26.79 -35.41 -12.14
C LYS A 230 26.71 -34.60 -10.84
N ARG A 231 26.97 -35.28 -9.71
CA ARG A 231 27.31 -34.67 -8.43
C ARG A 231 28.30 -33.52 -8.62
N ALA A 232 27.80 -32.29 -8.59
CA ALA A 232 28.59 -31.15 -8.19
C ALA A 232 28.34 -30.98 -6.69
N ILE A 233 29.22 -31.59 -5.88
CA ILE A 233 29.32 -31.23 -4.48
C ILE A 233 29.87 -29.80 -4.49
N GLN A 234 29.02 -28.81 -4.20
CA GLN A 234 29.48 -27.51 -3.73
C GLN A 234 29.08 -27.43 -2.26
N GLU A 235 30.07 -27.69 -1.40
CA GLU A 235 30.02 -27.29 0.00
C GLU A 235 29.82 -25.77 0.06
N GLU A 236 29.06 -25.31 1.06
CA GLU A 236 28.74 -23.91 1.38
C GLU A 236 27.45 -23.33 0.75
N GLN A 237 26.30 -23.82 1.21
CA GLN A 237 24.98 -23.20 0.99
C GLN A 237 24.79 -21.83 1.70
N LEU A 238 25.81 -21.28 2.35
CA LEU A 238 25.82 -19.89 2.84
C LEU A 238 26.22 -18.89 1.74
N ALA A 239 26.73 -19.39 0.60
CA ALA A 239 27.35 -18.61 -0.45
C ALA A 239 26.38 -18.01 -1.48
N ALA A 240 25.11 -18.46 -1.55
CA ALA A 240 24.20 -18.16 -2.67
C ALA A 240 23.87 -16.66 -2.86
N GLN A 241 23.87 -15.85 -1.80
CA GLN A 241 23.69 -14.39 -1.93
C GLN A 241 24.99 -13.62 -2.20
N LEU A 242 26.15 -14.16 -1.80
CA LEU A 242 27.45 -13.51 -2.02
C LEU A 242 28.10 -13.90 -3.36
N THR A 243 27.65 -14.99 -3.98
CA THR A 243 28.35 -15.60 -5.13
C THR A 243 27.91 -15.12 -6.51
N ALA A 244 26.72 -14.60 -6.76
CA ALA A 244 26.37 -14.24 -8.16
C ALA A 244 27.33 -13.19 -8.76
N GLY A 245 27.55 -12.09 -8.04
CA GLY A 245 28.52 -11.05 -8.42
C GLY A 245 29.98 -11.49 -8.27
N GLN A 246 30.32 -12.21 -7.20
CA GLN A 246 31.68 -12.68 -6.94
C GLN A 246 32.13 -13.82 -7.88
N LEU A 247 31.21 -14.65 -8.36
CA LEU A 247 31.48 -15.76 -9.28
C LEU A 247 31.59 -15.27 -10.73
N ALA A 248 30.82 -14.25 -11.11
CA ALA A 248 30.97 -13.57 -12.39
C ALA A 248 32.31 -12.81 -12.48
N THR A 249 32.71 -12.13 -11.41
CA THR A 249 34.03 -11.50 -11.31
C THR A 249 35.15 -12.52 -11.19
N SER A 250 35.00 -13.62 -10.44
CA SER A 250 36.04 -14.66 -10.34
C SER A 250 36.26 -15.39 -11.65
N ARG A 251 35.20 -15.66 -12.44
CA ARG A 251 35.34 -16.23 -13.80
C ARG A 251 36.04 -15.28 -14.75
N SER A 252 35.72 -13.99 -14.70
CA SER A 252 36.38 -12.97 -15.52
C SER A 252 37.87 -12.83 -15.16
N ILE A 253 38.19 -12.86 -13.86
CA ILE A 253 39.56 -12.84 -13.34
C ILE A 253 40.31 -14.12 -13.74
N ALA A 254 39.69 -15.30 -13.65
CA ALA A 254 40.29 -16.56 -14.06
C ALA A 254 40.58 -16.62 -15.58
N GLN A 255 39.70 -16.03 -16.40
CA GLN A 255 39.92 -15.92 -17.84
C GLN A 255 41.05 -14.93 -18.18
N LEU A 256 41.14 -13.79 -17.49
CA LEU A 256 42.27 -12.87 -17.59
C LEU A 256 43.58 -13.56 -17.18
N PHE A 257 43.57 -14.28 -16.07
CA PHE A 257 44.75 -14.99 -15.56
C PHE A 257 45.21 -16.12 -16.48
N SER A 258 44.28 -16.90 -17.04
CA SER A 258 44.63 -17.96 -18.00
C SER A 258 45.21 -17.42 -19.32
N LYS A 259 44.75 -16.25 -19.79
CA LYS A 259 45.35 -15.55 -20.93
C LYS A 259 46.76 -15.04 -20.61
N GLU A 260 46.99 -14.57 -19.39
CA GLU A 260 48.30 -14.07 -18.96
C GLU A 260 49.31 -15.20 -18.68
N CYS A 261 48.88 -16.33 -18.10
CA CYS A 261 49.68 -17.56 -18.00
C CYS A 261 50.16 -18.05 -19.39
N ARG A 262 49.30 -17.97 -20.41
CA ARG A 262 49.67 -18.35 -21.79
C ARG A 262 50.68 -17.40 -22.44
N ARG A 263 50.63 -16.10 -22.08
CA ARG A 263 51.60 -15.08 -22.53
C ARG A 263 52.94 -15.16 -21.79
N SER A 264 52.94 -15.58 -20.52
CA SER A 264 54.11 -15.60 -19.65
C SER A 264 54.71 -17.00 -19.45
N SER A 265 54.77 -17.81 -20.51
CA SER A 265 55.34 -19.17 -20.48
C SER A 265 56.88 -19.23 -20.32
N ARG A 266 57.52 -18.16 -19.84
CA ARG A 266 58.96 -18.14 -19.53
C ARG A 266 59.21 -17.51 -18.15
N GLY A 267 59.18 -18.35 -17.11
CA GLY A 267 60.03 -18.20 -15.92
C GLY A 267 59.45 -17.53 -14.67
N GLY A 268 58.21 -17.07 -14.66
CA GLY A 268 57.60 -16.44 -13.47
C GLY A 268 56.78 -17.41 -12.61
N ASN A 269 56.94 -17.37 -11.28
CA ASN A 269 56.07 -18.11 -10.37
C ASN A 269 54.62 -17.58 -10.47
N PRO A 270 53.64 -18.40 -10.89
CA PRO A 270 52.26 -17.96 -11.16
C PRO A 270 51.58 -17.40 -9.91
N THR A 271 51.91 -17.92 -8.73
CA THR A 271 51.39 -17.39 -7.47
C THR A 271 51.87 -15.95 -7.22
N ILE A 272 53.12 -15.61 -7.56
CA ILE A 272 53.64 -14.25 -7.36
C ILE A 272 52.96 -13.25 -8.30
N GLN A 273 52.71 -13.64 -9.55
CA GLN A 273 51.99 -12.81 -10.51
C GLN A 273 50.52 -12.59 -10.11
N ALA A 274 49.83 -13.65 -9.67
CA ALA A 274 48.46 -13.56 -9.19
C ALA A 274 48.34 -12.59 -8.01
N ARG A 275 49.28 -12.67 -7.06
CA ARG A 275 49.33 -11.76 -5.91
C ARG A 275 49.58 -10.30 -6.30
N ARG A 276 50.42 -10.04 -7.31
CA ARG A 276 50.66 -8.69 -7.85
C ARG A 276 49.42 -8.12 -8.56
N LEU A 277 48.78 -8.92 -9.42
CA LEU A 277 47.60 -8.50 -10.18
C LEU A 277 46.41 -8.20 -9.27
N LEU A 278 46.20 -9.04 -8.26
CA LEU A 278 45.06 -8.91 -7.33
C LEU A 278 45.37 -8.07 -6.08
N ARG A 279 46.62 -7.60 -5.93
CA ARG A 279 47.12 -6.88 -4.74
C ARG A 279 46.82 -7.59 -3.42
N ARG A 280 46.79 -8.92 -3.43
CA ARG A 280 46.47 -9.79 -2.29
C ARG A 280 47.60 -10.76 -2.03
N LYS A 281 47.98 -10.97 -0.76
CA LYS A 281 49.11 -11.84 -0.37
C LYS A 281 48.71 -13.30 -0.13
N ASP A 282 47.42 -13.55 0.02
CA ASP A 282 46.81 -14.83 0.42
C ASP A 282 46.34 -15.69 -0.77
N VAL A 283 46.58 -15.24 -2.00
CA VAL A 283 46.19 -15.98 -3.21
C VAL A 283 47.30 -16.95 -3.61
N MET A 284 46.93 -18.19 -3.95
CA MET A 284 47.82 -19.14 -4.63
C MET A 284 47.27 -19.42 -6.02
N ALA A 285 48.15 -19.52 -7.00
CA ALA A 285 47.78 -19.78 -8.38
C ALA A 285 48.74 -20.76 -9.01
N ARG A 286 48.19 -21.64 -9.84
CA ARG A 286 48.91 -22.61 -10.65
C ARG A 286 48.44 -22.45 -12.10
N CYS A 287 49.40 -22.25 -13.00
CA CYS A 287 49.24 -22.65 -14.39
C CYS A 287 49.58 -24.17 -14.42
#